data_AF-A0A016XKW4-F1
#
_entry.id   AF-A0A016XKW4-F1
#
_cell.length_a   1.000
_cell.length_b   1.000
_cell.length_c   1.000
_cell.angle_alpha   90.00
_cell.angle_beta   90.00
_cell.angle_gamma   90.00
#
_symmetry.space_group_name_H-M   'P 1'
#
loop_
_entity.id
_entity.type
_entity.pdbx_description
1 polymer ?
#
loop_
_entity_poly.entity_id
_entity_poly.type
_entity_poly.pdbx_seq_one_letter_code
_entity_poly.pdbx_strand_id
1 'polypeptide(L)' 'MKNRTPSSSDYRATLVLDTGELVNIKCPDAAQDELLDSLEIALKLGAWWVASLIEGCSADYLGTAMERVNMRHVVGMA' A
#
# COMPACT_ATOMS: atom_id res chain seq x y z
N MET A 1 25.05 -12.41 -22.21
CA MET A 1 23.76 -11.78 -21.83
C MET A 1 23.70 -11.74 -20.32
N LYS A 2 23.83 -10.56 -19.70
CA LYS A 2 23.73 -10.44 -18.23
C LYS A 2 22.25 -10.48 -17.88
N ASN A 3 21.77 -11.61 -17.38
CA ASN A 3 20.47 -11.68 -16.72
C ASN A 3 20.55 -10.76 -15.50
N ARG A 4 20.04 -9.54 -15.63
CA ARG A 4 19.75 -8.69 -14.48
C ARG A 4 18.57 -9.34 -13.78
N THR A 5 18.84 -10.15 -12.76
CA THR A 5 17.86 -10.38 -11.70
C THR A 5 17.47 -8.99 -11.20
N PRO A 6 16.21 -8.54 -11.31
CA PRO A 6 15.84 -7.30 -10.65
C PRO A 6 15.87 -7.60 -9.16
N SER A 7 16.91 -7.12 -8.49
CA SER A 7 16.86 -6.85 -7.06
C SER A 7 15.85 -5.71 -6.87
N SER A 8 14.57 -6.00 -7.07
CA SER A 8 13.48 -5.09 -6.70
C SER A 8 13.19 -5.41 -5.26
N SER A 9 13.97 -4.81 -4.36
CA SER A 9 13.54 -4.71 -2.99
C SER A 9 12.29 -3.81 -3.04
N ASP A 10 11.14 -4.43 -2.81
CA ASP A 10 9.85 -3.76 -2.81
C ASP A 10 9.43 -3.59 -1.36
N TYR A 11 9.04 -2.38 -1.01
CA TYR A 11 8.50 -2.08 0.31
C TYR A 11 7.06 -2.56 0.37
N ARG A 12 6.68 -3.10 1.53
CA ARG A 12 5.34 -3.61 1.79
C ARG A 12 4.79 -3.03 3.08
N ALA A 13 3.55 -2.56 3.00
CA ALA A 13 2.75 -2.18 4.17
C ALA A 13 1.47 -3.02 4.17
N THR A 14 1.06 -3.49 5.34
CA THR A 14 -0.19 -4.24 5.51
C THR A 14 -1.18 -3.38 6.27
N LEU A 15 -2.33 -3.10 5.67
CA LEU A 15 -3.44 -2.43 6.34
C LEU A 15 -4.39 -3.48 6.92
N VAL A 16 -4.76 -3.31 8.19
CA VAL A 16 -5.73 -4.18 8.88
C VAL A 16 -7.09 -3.49 8.87
N LEU A 17 -8.09 -4.14 8.29
CA LEU A 17 -9.47 -3.65 8.29
C LEU A 17 -10.19 -3.98 9.61
N ASP A 18 -11.27 -3.25 9.90
CA ASP A 18 -12.17 -3.48 11.05
C ASP A 18 -12.85 -4.86 11.01
N THR A 19 -12.94 -5.47 9.83
CA THR A 19 -13.35 -6.86 9.61
C THR A 19 -12.29 -7.89 10.02
N GLY A 20 -11.06 -7.45 10.30
CA GLY A 20 -9.89 -8.29 10.53
C GLY A 20 -9.18 -8.74 9.24
N GLU A 21 -9.68 -8.34 8.09
CA GLU A 21 -9.10 -8.66 6.80
C GLU A 21 -7.91 -7.75 6.47
N LEU A 22 -7.06 -8.19 5.54
CA LEU A 22 -5.82 -7.51 5.22
C LEU A 22 -5.84 -6.96 3.80
N VAL A 23 -5.37 -5.72 3.66
CA VAL A 23 -5.03 -5.11 2.38
C VAL A 23 -3.52 -4.95 2.34
N ASN A 24 -2.86 -5.58 1.38
CA ASN A 24 -1.43 -5.44 1.20
C ASN A 24 -1.16 -4.32 0.22
N ILE A 25 -0.23 -3.44 0.56
CA ILE A 25 0.29 -2.42 -0.33
C ILE A 25 1.73 -2.79 -0.66
N LYS A 26 2.05 -2.69 -1.94
CA LYS A 26 3.38 -2.95 -2.48
C LYS A 26 3.83 -1.74 -3.28
N CYS A 27 5.02 -1.23 -2.97
CA CYS A 27 5.63 -0.08 -3.63
C CYS A 27 7.13 -0.33 -3.88
N PRO A 28 7.77 0.42 -4.79
CA PRO A 28 9.23 0.44 -4.87
C PRO A 28 9.83 0.91 -3.53
N ASP A 29 10.95 0.32 -3.08
CA ASP A 29 11.62 0.76 -1.83
C ASP A 29 11.92 2.26 -1.79
N ALA A 30 12.24 2.86 -2.94
CA ALA A 30 12.52 4.29 -3.05
C ALA A 30 11.32 5.18 -2.70
N ALA A 31 10.11 4.63 -2.67
CA ALA A 31 8.87 5.34 -2.35
C ALA A 31 8.34 5.01 -0.94
N GLN A 32 9.11 4.33 -0.09
CA GLN A 32 8.68 3.93 1.26
C GLN A 32 8.19 5.13 2.10
N ASP A 33 8.99 6.19 2.19
CA ASP A 33 8.66 7.36 3.00
C ASP A 33 7.39 8.06 2.49
N GLU A 34 7.29 8.25 1.16
CA GLU A 34 6.12 8.83 0.50
C GLU A 34 4.86 7.98 0.73
N LEU A 35 4.99 6.65 0.69
CA LEU A 35 3.89 5.75 1.00
C LEU A 35 3.40 5.94 2.43
N LEU A 36 4.31 5.87 3.40
CA LEU A 36 3.97 5.96 4.82
C LEU A 36 3.30 7.30 5.15
N ASP A 37 3.83 8.41 4.63
CA ASP A 37 3.25 9.74 4.80
C ASP A 37 1.83 9.81 4.19
N SER A 38 1.67 9.29 2.98
CA SER A 38 0.36 9.30 2.30
C SER A 38 -0.70 8.48 3.03
N LEU A 39 -0.31 7.33 3.59
CA LEU A 39 -1.19 6.46 4.37
C LEU A 39 -1.56 7.11 5.70
N GLU A 40 -0.59 7.71 6.39
CA GLU A 40 -0.84 8.40 7.65
C GLU A 40 -1.81 9.58 7.47
N ILE A 41 -1.63 10.38 6.41
CA ILE A 41 -2.55 11.47 6.07
C ILE A 41 -3.95 10.92 5.79
N ALA A 42 -4.05 9.87 4.96
CA ALA A 42 -5.35 9.30 4.59
C ALA A 42 -6.08 8.66 5.79
N LEU A 43 -5.35 8.01 6.71
CA LEU A 43 -5.85 7.51 7.98
C LEU A 43 -6.41 8.62 8.85
N LYS A 44 -5.62 9.68 9.09
CA LYS A 44 -6.02 10.83 9.93
C LYS A 44 -7.27 11.53 9.39
N LEU A 45 -7.41 11.61 8.07
CA LEU A 45 -8.55 12.23 7.41
C LEU A 45 -9.76 11.28 7.26
N GLY A 46 -9.57 9.98 7.44
CA GLY A 46 -10.57 8.97 7.08
C GLY A 46 -10.99 9.09 5.61
N ALA A 47 -10.01 9.33 4.74
CA ALA A 47 -10.20 9.53 3.30
C ALA A 47 -10.03 8.20 2.53
N TRP A 48 -10.30 8.23 1.23
CA TRP A 48 -9.87 7.15 0.34
C TRP A 48 -8.40 7.33 0.00
N TRP A 49 -7.58 6.32 0.25
CA TRP A 49 -6.23 6.24 -0.31
C TRP A 49 -6.29 5.58 -1.68
N VAL A 50 -5.49 6.04 -2.64
CA VAL A 50 -5.53 5.58 -4.04
C VAL A 50 -4.20 4.94 -4.39
N ALA A 51 -4.21 3.72 -4.92
CA ALA A 51 -3.00 2.96 -5.20
C ALA A 51 -2.08 3.62 -6.24
N SER A 52 -2.69 4.33 -7.20
CA SER A 52 -1.98 5.08 -8.24
C SER A 52 -1.52 6.47 -7.79
N LEU A 53 -1.68 6.84 -6.52
CA LEU A 53 -1.19 8.12 -5.99
C LEU A 53 0.34 8.23 -6.13
N ILE A 54 1.02 7.09 -5.99
CA ILE A 54 2.47 6.97 -6.04
C ILE A 54 2.82 6.00 -7.18
N GLU A 55 3.75 6.37 -8.03
CA GLU A 55 4.12 5.57 -9.20
C GLU A 55 4.72 4.22 -8.78
N GLY A 56 4.25 3.14 -9.41
CA GLY A 56 4.71 1.78 -9.12
C GLY A 56 4.10 1.15 -7.86
N CYS A 57 3.24 1.87 -7.13
CA CYS A 57 2.48 1.32 -6.02
C CYS A 57 1.26 0.53 -6.51
N SER A 58 0.88 -0.47 -5.72
CA SER A 58 -0.32 -1.30 -5.93
C SER A 58 -0.90 -1.73 -4.60
N ALA A 59 -2.21 -1.96 -4.55
CA ALA A 59 -2.89 -2.54 -3.42
C ALA A 59 -3.60 -3.83 -3.83
N ASP A 60 -3.58 -4.84 -2.97
CA ASP A 60 -4.33 -6.09 -3.14
C ASP A 60 -5.11 -6.46 -1.88
N TYR A 61 -6.29 -7.02 -2.10
CA TYR A 61 -7.13 -7.63 -1.08
C TYR A 61 -7.48 -9.03 -1.54
N LEU A 62 -6.99 -10.05 -0.80
CA LEU A 62 -7.17 -11.46 -1.15
C LEU A 62 -6.78 -11.79 -2.60
N GLY A 63 -5.70 -11.18 -3.09
CA GLY A 63 -5.22 -11.34 -4.47
C GLY A 63 -6.01 -10.58 -5.54
N THR A 64 -7.02 -9.80 -5.14
CA THR A 64 -7.75 -8.89 -6.03
C THR A 64 -7.13 -7.50 -5.98
N ALA A 65 -6.73 -6.96 -7.12
CA ALA A 65 -6.19 -5.60 -7.21
C ALA A 65 -7.24 -4.57 -6.78
N MET A 66 -6.81 -3.60 -5.98
CA MET A 66 -7.64 -2.50 -5.51
C MET A 66 -7.15 -1.18 -6.10
N GLU A 67 -8.07 -0.38 -6.63
CA GLU A 67 -7.75 0.99 -7.07
C GLU A 67 -7.62 1.95 -5.89
N ARG A 68 -8.44 1.73 -4.85
CA ARG A 68 -8.54 2.60 -3.68
C ARG A 68 -8.93 1.83 -2.43
N VAL A 69 -8.47 2.29 -1.28
CA VAL A 69 -8.73 1.73 0.04
C VAL A 69 -9.47 2.77 0.88
N ASN A 70 -10.57 2.37 1.51
CA ASN A 70 -11.31 3.26 2.39
C ASN A 70 -10.64 3.26 3.78
N MET A 71 -9.90 4.32 4.09
CA MET A 71 -9.10 4.36 5.31
C MET A 71 -9.93 4.48 6.59
N ARG A 72 -11.25 4.74 6.51
CA ARG A 72 -12.15 4.70 7.69
C ARG A 72 -12.33 3.30 8.27
N HIS A 73 -12.14 2.27 7.45
CA HIS A 73 -12.22 0.88 7.89
C HIS A 73 -10.87 0.34 8.33
N VAL A 74 -9.77 1.11 8.21
CA VAL A 74 -8.44 0.65 8.61
C VAL A 74 -8.24 0.94 10.10
N VAL A 75 -7.94 -0.11 10.86
CA VAL A 75 -7.73 -0.06 12.32
C VAL A 75 -6.26 -0.20 12.72
N GLY A 76 -5.38 -0.53 11.78
CA GLY A 76 -3.95 -0.65 12.02
C GLY A 76 -3.14 -0.81 10.75
N MET A 77 -1.82 -0.66 10.88
CA MET A 77 -0.83 -0.87 9.83
C MET A 77 0.34 -1.68 10.39
N ALA A 78 0.84 -2.65 9.62
CA ALA A 78 1.94 -3.56 9.98
C ALA A 78 2.99 -3.66 8.87
#